data_AF-B5JLG9-F1
#
_entry.id   AF-B5JLG9-F1
#
_cell.length_a   1.000
_cell.length_b   1.000
_cell.length_c   1.000
_cell.angle_alpha   90.00
_cell.angle_beta   90.00
_cell.angle_gamma   90.00
#
_symmetry.space_group_name_H-M   'P 1'
#
loop_
_entity.id
_entity.type
_entity.pdbx_description
1 polymer ?
#
loop_
_entity_poly.entity_id
_entity_poly.type
_entity_poly.pdbx_seq_one_letter_code
_entity_poly.pdbx_strand_id
1 'polypeptide(L)'
;MKRRENFRGKKSGFTLIEMLLVLALLGMLVGFAVMKSDQIFGGNQVAITEMKVKESFSVPLFKYRADTGNYPTTQQGIKALLQKPGDDRGRWKGPYVNKPDDLIDFWGNELKYRFPGTKNVGSYDLYSLGPDGVESGDDIGNW
;
A
#
# COMPACT_ATOMS: atom_id res chain seq x y z
N MET A 1 26.22 6.31 -71.41
CA MET A 1 26.18 6.84 -70.03
C MET A 1 24.73 6.88 -69.55
N LYS A 2 24.32 6.05 -68.58
CA LYS A 2 22.98 6.07 -67.96
C LYS A 2 23.00 7.04 -66.76
N ARG A 3 22.29 8.17 -66.84
CA ARG A 3 22.06 9.07 -65.70
C ARG A 3 21.12 8.39 -64.71
N ARG A 4 21.57 8.26 -63.46
CA ARG A 4 20.72 7.84 -62.33
C ARG A 4 19.97 9.07 -61.81
N GLU A 5 18.65 9.06 -61.92
CA GLU A 5 17.76 10.04 -61.30
C GLU A 5 17.63 9.69 -59.81
N ASN A 6 18.20 10.52 -58.93
CA ASN A 6 18.07 10.37 -57.49
C ASN A 6 16.71 10.92 -57.04
N PHE A 7 15.75 10.04 -56.71
CA PHE A 7 14.53 10.41 -56.01
C PHE A 7 14.88 10.91 -54.59
N ARG A 8 14.98 12.22 -54.41
CA ARG A 8 14.99 12.84 -53.08
C ARG A 8 13.56 12.80 -52.53
N GLY A 9 13.28 11.81 -51.67
CA GLY A 9 12.08 11.81 -50.85
C GLY A 9 11.98 13.12 -50.07
N LYS A 10 10.89 13.86 -50.24
CA LYS A 10 10.60 15.06 -49.43
C LYS A 10 10.53 14.62 -47.97
N LYS A 11 11.45 15.12 -47.14
CA LYS A 11 11.32 15.01 -45.68
C LYS A 11 10.14 15.88 -45.27
N SER A 12 9.02 15.27 -44.94
CA SER A 12 7.90 15.97 -44.30
C SER A 12 8.33 16.34 -42.90
N GLY A 13 8.43 17.64 -42.61
CA GLY A 13 8.63 18.13 -41.25
C GLY A 13 7.31 18.03 -40.47
N PHE A 14 7.41 17.82 -39.16
CA PHE A 14 6.26 17.84 -38.27
C PHE A 14 5.57 19.21 -38.33
N THR A 15 4.25 19.19 -38.41
CA THR A 15 3.45 20.41 -38.39
C THR A 15 3.13 20.81 -36.95
N LEU A 16 2.98 22.11 -36.68
CA LEU A 16 2.60 22.59 -35.35
C LEU A 16 1.26 21.97 -34.87
N ILE A 17 0.33 21.75 -35.80
CA ILE A 17 -0.98 21.17 -35.50
C ILE A 17 -0.89 19.72 -35.01
N GLU A 18 0.08 18.96 -35.51
CA GLU A 18 0.30 17.56 -35.14
C GLU A 18 0.86 17.45 -33.72
N MET A 19 1.78 18.33 -33.35
CA MET A 19 2.27 18.44 -31.98
C MET A 19 1.16 18.88 -31.01
N LEU A 20 0.28 19.79 -31.42
CA LEU A 20 -0.87 20.21 -30.60
C LEU A 20 -1.85 19.06 -30.36
N LEU A 21 -2.14 18.24 -31.37
CA LEU A 21 -2.99 17.06 -31.22
C LEU A 21 -2.37 16.02 -30.27
N VAL A 22 -1.06 15.76 -30.37
CA VAL A 22 -0.37 14.83 -29.47
C VAL A 22 -0.46 15.31 -28.02
N LEU A 23 -0.21 16.60 -27.76
CA LEU A 23 -0.29 17.17 -26.41
C LEU A 23 -1.72 17.13 -25.86
N ALA A 24 -2.73 17.39 -26.69
CA ALA A 24 -4.13 17.29 -26.30
C ALA A 24 -4.51 15.84 -25.92
N LEU A 25 -4.09 14.85 -26.71
CA LEU A 25 -4.32 13.44 -26.41
C LEU A 25 -3.58 13.00 -25.14
N LEU A 26 -2.33 13.43 -24.94
CA LEU A 26 -1.59 13.15 -23.71
C LEU A 26 -2.27 13.78 -22.48
N GLY A 27 -2.73 15.03 -22.57
CA GLY A 27 -3.48 15.69 -21.49
C GLY A 27 -4.79 14.96 -21.15
N MET A 28 -5.51 14.49 -22.16
CA MET A 28 -6.73 13.69 -21.97
C MET A 28 -6.45 12.34 -21.31
N LEU A 29 -5.40 11.63 -21.75
CA LEU A 29 -4.99 10.34 -21.15
C LEU A 29 -4.57 10.51 -19.68
N VAL A 30 -3.80 11.56 -19.37
CA VAL A 30 -3.42 11.90 -17.99
C VAL A 30 -4.67 12.23 -17.17
N GLY A 31 -5.59 13.04 -17.70
CA GLY A 31 -6.85 13.37 -17.01
C GLY A 31 -7.71 12.14 -16.69
N PHE A 32 -7.83 11.21 -17.65
CA PHE A 32 -8.57 9.96 -17.45
C PHE A 32 -7.88 9.03 -16.44
N ALA A 33 -6.55 8.95 -16.47
CA ALA A 33 -5.77 8.15 -15.52
C ALA A 33 -5.94 8.67 -14.08
N VAL A 34 -5.96 9.99 -13.88
CA VAL A 34 -6.18 10.62 -12.57
C VAL A 34 -7.59 10.36 -12.06
N MET A 35 -8.63 10.54 -12.89
CA MET A 35 -10.01 10.34 -12.48
C MET A 35 -10.34 8.87 -12.12
N LYS A 36 -9.66 7.90 -12.73
CA LYS A 36 -9.84 6.48 -12.42
C LYS A 36 -9.13 6.00 -11.15
N SER A 37 -8.18 6.77 -10.61
CA SER A 37 -7.45 6.42 -9.38
C SER A 37 -8.39 6.24 -8.18
N ASP A 38 -9.32 7.17 -7.99
CA ASP A 38 -10.18 7.20 -6.80
C ASP A 38 -11.40 6.26 -6.93
N GLN A 39 -11.84 5.95 -8.15
CA GLN A 39 -13.05 5.14 -8.39
C GLN A 39 -12.79 3.63 -8.49
N ILE A 40 -11.54 3.17 -8.54
CA ILE A 40 -11.22 1.72 -8.59
C ILE A 40 -11.44 1.04 -7.22
N PHE A 41 -11.51 1.79 -6.12
CA PHE A 41 -11.67 1.25 -4.76
C PHE A 41 -13.04 1.52 -4.11
N GLY A 42 -13.95 2.18 -4.82
CA GLY A 42 -15.28 2.55 -4.31
C GLY A 42 -16.21 1.34 -4.21
N GLY A 43 -16.14 0.60 -3.10
CA GLY A 43 -17.11 -0.44 -2.77
C GLY A 43 -16.60 -1.59 -1.91
N ASN A 44 -15.30 -1.67 -1.62
CA ASN A 44 -14.74 -2.81 -0.87
C ASN A 44 -13.69 -2.42 0.17
N GLN A 45 -13.76 -1.19 0.71
CA GLN A 45 -12.84 -0.68 1.73
C GLN A 45 -12.76 -1.62 2.95
N VAL A 46 -13.92 -2.13 3.37
CA VAL A 46 -14.04 -3.12 4.45
C VAL A 46 -13.28 -4.40 4.11
N ALA A 47 -13.52 -4.99 2.93
CA ALA A 47 -12.85 -6.24 2.55
C ALA A 47 -11.34 -6.06 2.30
N ILE A 48 -10.90 -4.89 1.78
CA ILE A 48 -9.48 -4.56 1.64
C ILE A 48 -8.83 -4.49 3.03
N THR A 49 -9.49 -3.83 3.97
CA THR A 49 -9.02 -3.73 5.35
C THR A 49 -9.02 -5.09 6.04
N GLU A 50 -10.04 -5.91 5.81
CA GLU A 50 -10.13 -7.28 6.32
C GLU A 50 -8.97 -8.14 5.79
N MET A 51 -8.72 -8.13 4.48
CA MET A 51 -7.57 -8.80 3.86
C MET A 51 -6.25 -8.28 4.42
N LYS A 52 -6.16 -6.98 4.71
CA LYS A 52 -4.97 -6.38 5.31
C LYS A 52 -4.72 -6.95 6.71
N VAL A 53 -5.70 -6.89 7.61
CA VAL A 53 -5.54 -7.31 9.01
C VAL A 53 -5.46 -8.83 9.19
N LYS A 54 -6.17 -9.61 8.36
CA LYS A 54 -6.17 -11.09 8.44
C LYS A 54 -4.99 -11.71 7.71
N GLU A 55 -4.76 -11.32 6.46
CA GLU A 55 -3.82 -12.01 5.58
C GLU A 55 -2.47 -11.28 5.51
N SER A 56 -2.48 -9.97 5.21
CA SER A 56 -1.26 -9.25 4.86
C SER A 56 -0.29 -9.11 6.05
N PHE A 57 -0.81 -8.97 7.27
CA PHE A 57 -0.01 -8.83 8.49
C PHE A 57 0.39 -10.16 9.15
N SER A 58 -0.20 -11.28 8.73
CA SER A 58 0.14 -12.60 9.27
C SER A 58 1.63 -12.92 9.09
N VAL A 59 2.18 -12.66 7.90
CA VAL A 59 3.58 -12.95 7.55
C VAL A 59 4.57 -12.01 8.26
N PRO A 60 4.41 -10.67 8.25
CA PRO A 60 5.28 -9.76 9.01
C PRO A 60 5.34 -10.09 10.51
N LEU A 61 4.19 -10.33 11.14
CA LEU A 61 4.14 -10.65 12.58
C LEU A 61 4.76 -12.02 12.86
N PHE A 62 4.53 -13.01 11.99
CA PHE A 62 5.19 -14.30 12.10
C PHE A 62 6.71 -14.20 11.98
N LYS A 63 7.22 -13.43 11.01
CA LYS A 63 8.66 -13.18 10.84
C LYS A 63 9.26 -12.47 12.05
N TYR A 64 8.60 -11.43 12.55
CA TYR A 64 9.02 -10.75 13.78
C TYR A 64 9.16 -11.74 14.95
N ARG A 65 8.15 -12.61 15.13
CA ARG A 65 8.17 -13.65 16.17
C ARG A 65 9.28 -14.66 15.94
N ALA A 66 9.53 -15.07 14.71
CA ALA A 66 10.59 -16.02 14.38
C ALA A 66 11.99 -15.45 14.71
N ASP A 67 12.20 -14.15 14.49
CA ASP A 67 13.49 -13.51 14.75
C ASP A 67 13.68 -13.14 16.23
N THR A 68 12.66 -12.59 16.89
CA THR A 68 12.78 -12.09 18.27
C THR A 68 12.40 -13.11 19.34
N GLY A 69 11.64 -14.14 18.95
CA GLY A 69 11.09 -15.20 19.80
C GLY A 69 9.65 -14.96 20.27
N ASN A 70 9.11 -13.74 20.14
CA ASN A 70 7.75 -13.37 20.56
C ASN A 70 7.15 -12.33 19.62
N TYR A 71 5.83 -12.15 19.66
CA TYR A 71 5.20 -11.01 18.99
C TYR A 71 5.58 -9.69 19.69
N PRO A 72 5.46 -8.53 19.01
CA PRO A 72 5.65 -7.22 19.64
C PRO A 72 4.77 -7.07 20.89
N THR A 73 5.25 -6.38 21.91
CA THR A 73 4.39 -6.05 23.06
C THR A 73 3.40 -4.96 22.68
N THR A 74 2.30 -4.81 23.43
CA THR A 74 1.36 -3.70 23.23
C THR A 74 2.03 -2.31 23.34
N GLN A 75 3.10 -2.19 24.12
CA GLN A 75 3.87 -0.94 24.25
C GLN A 75 4.74 -0.65 23.03
N GLN A 76 5.34 -1.69 22.44
CA GLN A 76 6.08 -1.58 21.18
C GLN A 76 5.11 -1.32 20.01
N GLY A 77 3.92 -1.93 20.08
CA GLY A 77 2.85 -1.78 19.11
C GLY A 77 3.19 -2.34 17.73
N ILE A 78 2.33 -2.03 16.76
CA ILE A 78 2.52 -2.45 15.37
C ILE A 78 3.72 -1.77 14.71
N LYS A 79 4.17 -0.62 15.25
CA LYS A 79 5.35 0.11 14.77
C LYS A 79 6.65 -0.68 14.88
N ALA A 80 6.71 -1.67 15.77
CA ALA A 80 7.84 -2.59 15.88
C ALA A 80 8.11 -3.39 14.60
N LEU A 81 7.11 -3.48 13.71
CA LEU A 81 7.28 -4.10 12.39
C LEU A 81 8.05 -3.19 11.42
N LEU A 82 7.98 -1.88 11.59
CA LEU A 82 8.63 -0.92 10.72
C LEU A 82 9.97 -0.44 11.30
N GLN A 83 10.02 -0.22 12.61
CA GLN A 83 11.18 0.36 13.30
C GLN A 83 11.65 -0.56 14.42
N LYS A 84 12.98 -0.61 14.59
CA LYS A 84 13.61 -1.40 15.65
C LYS A 84 13.14 -0.89 17.03
N PRO A 85 12.57 -1.75 17.89
CA PRO A 85 12.26 -1.41 19.27
C PRO A 85 13.51 -1.03 20.07
N GLY A 86 13.40 -0.04 20.96
CA GLY A 86 14.54 0.43 21.76
C GLY A 86 15.07 -0.59 22.78
N ASP A 87 14.23 -1.55 23.17
CA ASP A 87 14.54 -2.64 24.08
C ASP A 87 15.04 -3.91 23.37
N ASP A 88 15.19 -3.88 22.04
CA ASP A 88 15.71 -5.02 21.27
C ASP A 88 17.18 -5.32 21.63
N ARG A 89 17.44 -6.59 21.92
CA ARG A 89 18.77 -7.10 22.29
C ARG A 89 19.58 -7.61 21.10
N GLY A 90 19.35 -7.05 19.90
CA GLY A 90 20.01 -7.45 18.66
C GLY A 90 19.36 -8.65 17.96
N ARG A 91 18.10 -8.98 18.30
CA ARG A 91 17.37 -10.08 17.64
C ARG A 91 16.52 -9.58 16.47
N TRP A 92 16.12 -8.32 16.50
CA TRP A 92 15.34 -7.70 15.44
C TRP A 92 16.16 -7.64 14.14
N LYS A 93 15.62 -8.22 13.06
CA LYS A 93 16.24 -8.23 11.72
C LYS A 93 15.42 -7.49 10.66
N GLY A 94 14.44 -6.70 11.11
CA GLY A 94 13.52 -5.99 10.25
C GLY A 94 14.20 -4.91 9.37
N PRO A 95 13.40 -4.11 8.66
CA PRO A 95 11.94 -3.97 8.81
C PRO A 95 11.15 -5.14 8.22
N TYR A 96 9.99 -5.43 8.82
CA TYR A 96 9.07 -6.51 8.43
C TYR A 96 7.91 -6.01 7.56
N VAL A 97 7.69 -4.70 7.52
CA VAL A 97 6.80 -3.98 6.59
C VAL A 97 7.61 -2.91 5.84
N ASN A 98 7.14 -2.47 4.67
CA ASN A 98 7.96 -1.66 3.78
C ASN A 98 7.76 -0.15 4.00
N LYS A 99 6.53 0.26 4.33
CA LYS A 99 6.15 1.68 4.40
C LYS A 99 5.33 1.98 5.65
N PRO A 100 5.40 3.21 6.19
CA PRO A 100 4.48 3.68 7.23
C PRO A 100 3.01 3.47 6.86
N ASP A 101 2.65 3.67 5.59
CA ASP A 101 1.29 3.50 5.07
C ASP A 101 0.79 2.04 5.14
N ASP A 102 1.69 1.08 5.33
CA ASP A 102 1.28 -0.30 5.58
C ASP A 102 0.58 -0.39 6.95
N LEU A 103 0.86 0.51 7.90
CA LEU A 103 0.32 0.49 9.27
C LEU A 103 -1.01 1.26 9.45
N ILE A 104 -1.54 1.89 8.40
CA ILE A 104 -2.82 2.61 8.44
C ILE A 104 -3.93 1.81 7.75
N ASP A 105 -5.18 1.98 8.16
CA ASP A 105 -6.33 1.41 7.48
C ASP A 105 -6.75 2.23 6.23
N PHE A 106 -7.83 1.84 5.58
CA PHE A 106 -8.32 2.54 4.39
C PHE A 106 -8.83 3.96 4.70
N TRP A 107 -9.28 4.21 5.93
CA TRP A 107 -9.80 5.51 6.37
C TRP A 107 -8.70 6.42 6.93
N GLY A 108 -7.45 5.97 6.94
CA GLY A 108 -6.29 6.74 7.40
C GLY A 108 -6.02 6.61 8.90
N ASN A 109 -6.71 5.73 9.61
CA ASN A 109 -6.45 5.47 11.02
C ASN A 109 -5.30 4.48 11.19
N GLU A 110 -4.45 4.67 12.21
CA GLU A 110 -3.44 3.68 12.55
C GLU A 110 -4.11 2.38 13.04
N LEU A 111 -3.67 1.24 12.50
CA LEU A 111 -4.13 -0.08 12.93
C LEU A 111 -3.85 -0.29 14.41
N LYS A 112 -4.84 -0.81 15.12
CA LYS A 112 -4.73 -1.15 16.54
C LYS A 112 -4.16 -2.54 16.70
N TYR A 113 -3.27 -2.66 17.67
CA TYR A 113 -2.54 -3.89 17.94
C TYR A 113 -2.47 -4.17 19.43
N ARG A 114 -2.64 -5.43 19.80
CA ARG A 114 -2.55 -5.89 21.20
C ARG A 114 -1.95 -7.28 21.29
N PHE A 115 -1.01 -7.44 22.20
CA PHE A 115 -0.47 -8.75 22.58
C PHE A 115 -0.14 -8.78 24.08
N PRO A 116 -0.68 -9.75 24.86
CA PRO A 116 -1.58 -10.84 24.43
C PRO A 116 -2.94 -10.35 23.93
N GLY A 117 -3.50 -11.04 22.93
CA GLY A 117 -4.81 -10.76 22.36
C GLY A 117 -5.94 -11.00 23.36
N THR A 118 -6.94 -10.12 23.30
CA THR A 118 -8.21 -10.21 24.04
C THR A 118 -9.28 -10.99 23.28
N LYS A 119 -9.31 -10.88 21.95
CA LYS A 119 -10.22 -11.65 21.07
C LYS A 119 -9.56 -12.97 20.68
N ASN A 120 -8.28 -12.91 20.30
CA ASN A 120 -7.47 -14.06 19.93
C ASN A 120 -6.59 -14.53 21.08
N VAL A 121 -7.16 -15.35 21.97
CA VAL A 121 -6.45 -15.89 23.15
C VAL A 121 -5.22 -16.70 22.71
N GLY A 122 -4.06 -16.34 23.24
CA GLY A 122 -2.78 -17.00 22.92
C GLY A 122 -2.09 -16.48 21.66
N SER A 123 -2.69 -15.51 20.96
CA SER A 123 -2.08 -14.81 19.82
C SER A 123 -2.19 -13.30 20.01
N TYR A 124 -2.07 -12.52 18.93
CA TYR A 124 -2.25 -11.08 18.88
C TYR A 124 -3.65 -10.72 18.35
N ASP A 125 -4.14 -9.56 18.78
CA ASP A 125 -5.24 -8.88 18.10
C ASP A 125 -4.66 -7.78 17.20
N LEU A 126 -5.11 -7.75 15.96
CA LEU A 126 -4.82 -6.69 14.98
C LEU A 126 -6.14 -6.27 14.35
N TYR A 127 -6.46 -4.98 14.40
CA TYR A 127 -7.75 -4.48 13.95
C TYR A 127 -7.70 -3.02 13.47
N SER A 128 -8.65 -2.68 12.60
CA SER A 128 -8.99 -1.32 12.20
C SER A 128 -10.21 -0.87 12.99
N LEU A 129 -10.27 0.42 13.30
CA LEU A 129 -11.43 1.07 13.89
C LEU A 129 -12.55 1.33 12.88
N GLY A 130 -12.39 0.87 11.64
CA GLY A 130 -13.43 1.00 10.63
C GLY A 130 -13.69 2.45 10.18
N PRO A 131 -14.83 2.67 9.50
CA PRO A 131 -15.23 3.98 8.97
C PRO A 131 -15.41 5.06 10.03
N ASP A 132 -15.82 4.71 11.24
CA ASP A 132 -16.14 5.68 12.29
C ASP A 132 -14.91 6.15 13.08
N GLY A 133 -13.80 5.39 13.00
CA GLY A 133 -12.54 5.71 13.65
C GLY A 133 -12.58 5.61 15.18
N VAL A 134 -13.56 4.90 15.75
CA VAL A 134 -13.69 4.67 17.19
C VAL A 134 -13.81 3.17 17.50
N GLU A 135 -13.42 2.74 18.69
CA GLU A 135 -13.50 1.31 19.06
C GLU A 135 -14.98 0.94 19.28
N SER A 136 -15.54 0.20 18.33
CA SER A 136 -16.97 0.09 18.11
C SER A 136 -17.34 -1.30 17.52
N GLY A 137 -18.63 -1.52 17.26
CA GLY A 137 -19.12 -2.78 16.69
C GLY A 137 -18.75 -2.99 15.21
N ASP A 138 -18.26 -1.95 14.53
CA ASP A 138 -17.80 -1.97 13.14
C ASP A 138 -16.29 -2.22 13.00
N ASP A 139 -15.58 -2.44 14.11
CA ASP A 139 -14.16 -2.80 14.11
C ASP A 139 -13.90 -4.03 13.21
N ILE A 140 -12.87 -3.93 12.37
CA ILE A 140 -12.48 -5.00 11.44
C ILE A 140 -11.16 -5.57 11.94
N GLY A 141 -11.20 -6.77 12.52
CA GLY A 141 -10.01 -7.41 13.06
C GLY A 141 -9.78 -8.84 12.63
N ASN A 142 -8.69 -9.40 13.14
CA ASN A 142 -8.19 -10.74 12.82
C ASN A 142 -8.88 -11.88 13.60
N TRP A 143 -10.13 -11.69 14.01
CA TRP A 143 -10.96 -12.71 14.67
C TRP A 143 -12.01 -13.31 13.73
#